data_AF-M4GQQ7-F1
#
_entry.id   AF-M4GQQ7-F1
#
_cell.length_a   1.000
_cell.length_b   1.000
_cell.length_c   1.000
_cell.angle_alpha   90.00
_cell.angle_beta   90.00
_cell.angle_gamma   90.00
#
_symmetry.space_group_name_H-M   'P 1'
#
loop_
_entity.id
_entity.type
_entity.pdbx_description
1 polymer ?
#
loop_
_entity_poly.entity_id
_entity_poly.type
_entity_poly.pdbx_seq_one_letter_code
_entity_poly.pdbx_strand_id
1 'polypeptide(L)'
;STVTVGLGDALRKLNKNAMIALREPSLGPVMGMKGGATGGGYAQVVPMEDINLHFTGDMHALTTANNTLAALIDNHMQQGNALGIDQRRIVWKQVLDINDRALRNIVIGLGGPVQGVPREDGFDITVASELMAILCLSKSLHDLKARINRIVIGYTTDRKPITVQDLQVGGAIATLLKDAIKPNLVQTLAHTPAIV
;
A
#
# COMPACT_ATOMS: atom_id res chain seq x y z
N SER A 1 -1.83 -20.75 0.20
CA SER A 1 -0.47 -20.74 0.78
C SER A 1 0.08 -22.14 1.03
N THR A 2 -0.59 -23.02 1.78
CA THR A 2 -0.08 -24.35 2.14
C THR A 2 0.39 -25.21 0.96
N VAL A 3 -0.38 -25.26 -0.13
CA VAL A 3 0.01 -26.02 -1.34
C VAL A 3 1.25 -25.44 -2.00
N THR A 4 1.35 -24.11 -2.11
CA THR A 4 2.52 -23.42 -2.68
C THR A 4 3.79 -23.76 -1.88
N VAL A 5 3.71 -23.67 -0.55
CA VAL A 5 4.82 -23.99 0.35
C VAL A 5 5.22 -25.46 0.23
N GLY A 6 4.25 -26.38 0.36
CA GLY A 6 4.51 -27.81 0.29
C GLY A 6 5.05 -28.27 -1.07
N LEU A 7 4.59 -27.65 -2.18
CA LEU A 7 5.12 -27.94 -3.51
C LEU A 7 6.57 -27.46 -3.65
N GLY A 8 6.90 -26.26 -3.15
CA GLY A 8 8.27 -25.76 -3.12
C GLY A 8 9.21 -26.70 -2.37
N ASP A 9 8.78 -27.14 -1.18
CA ASP A 9 9.52 -28.10 -0.35
C ASP A 9 9.68 -29.47 -1.05
N ALA A 10 8.62 -29.97 -1.70
CA ALA A 10 8.66 -31.21 -2.45
C ALA A 10 9.62 -31.15 -3.65
N LEU A 11 9.61 -30.05 -4.42
CA LEU A 11 10.54 -29.85 -5.54
C LEU A 11 12.00 -29.84 -5.05
N ARG A 12 12.27 -29.18 -3.93
CA ARG A 12 13.59 -29.22 -3.29
C ARG A 12 13.99 -30.60 -2.83
N LYS A 13 13.06 -31.39 -2.26
CA LYS A 13 13.29 -32.79 -1.89
C LYS A 13 13.63 -33.67 -3.11
N LEU A 14 13.16 -33.29 -4.30
CA LEU A 14 13.51 -33.91 -5.59
C LEU A 14 14.80 -33.35 -6.21
N ASN A 15 15.63 -32.64 -5.43
CA ASN A 15 16.87 -31.99 -5.87
C ASN A 15 16.68 -30.98 -7.01
N LYS A 16 15.50 -30.34 -7.10
CA LYS A 16 15.27 -29.21 -8.01
C LYS A 16 15.61 -27.91 -7.28
N ASN A 17 16.27 -26.99 -7.99
CA ASN A 17 16.49 -25.64 -7.48
C ASN A 17 15.18 -24.86 -7.58
N ALA A 18 14.48 -24.75 -6.45
CA ALA A 18 13.16 -24.16 -6.37
C ALA A 18 13.09 -23.14 -5.22
N MET A 19 12.35 -22.06 -5.46
CA MET A 19 11.96 -21.07 -4.47
C MET A 19 10.49 -20.72 -4.69
N ILE A 20 9.84 -20.17 -3.67
CA ILE A 20 8.44 -19.74 -3.73
C ILE A 20 8.31 -18.23 -3.60
N ALA A 21 7.21 -17.68 -4.08
CA ALA A 21 6.81 -16.29 -3.86
C ALA A 21 5.38 -16.26 -3.32
N LEU A 22 5.18 -15.52 -2.23
CA LEU A 22 3.88 -15.30 -1.59
C LEU A 22 3.61 -13.79 -1.52
N ARG A 23 2.45 -13.42 -0.96
CA ARG A 23 2.12 -12.03 -0.65
C ARG A 23 2.21 -11.82 0.85
N GLU A 24 2.74 -10.69 1.26
CA GLU A 24 2.61 -10.20 2.63
C GLU A 24 1.12 -10.06 3.02
N PRO A 25 0.69 -10.58 4.18
CA PRO A 25 -0.64 -10.35 4.71
C PRO A 25 -0.80 -8.92 5.24
N SER A 26 -2.01 -8.39 5.11
CA SER A 26 -2.41 -7.16 5.82
C SER A 26 -2.56 -7.44 7.33
N LEU A 27 -2.12 -6.51 8.16
CA LEU A 27 -2.16 -6.59 9.62
C LEU A 27 -3.60 -6.54 10.16
N GLY A 28 -4.45 -5.68 9.60
CA GLY A 28 -5.83 -5.49 10.08
C GLY A 28 -6.64 -6.79 10.19
N PRO A 29 -6.70 -7.63 9.15
CA PRO A 29 -7.38 -8.93 9.18
C PRO A 29 -6.75 -9.95 10.13
N VAL A 30 -5.42 -9.94 10.28
CA VAL A 30 -4.68 -10.83 11.20
C VAL A 30 -5.11 -10.58 12.65
N MET A 31 -5.24 -9.31 13.04
CA MET A 31 -5.68 -8.92 14.39
C MET A 31 -7.17 -9.18 14.65
N GLY A 32 -7.94 -9.54 13.62
CA GLY A 32 -9.35 -9.89 13.72
C GLY A 32 -9.56 -11.41 13.86
N MET A 33 -10.24 -12.01 12.88
CA MET A 33 -10.56 -13.45 12.87
C MET A 33 -9.75 -14.26 11.84
N LYS A 34 -8.93 -13.63 11.01
CA LYS A 34 -8.28 -14.31 9.88
C LYS A 34 -6.96 -14.92 10.35
N GLY A 35 -6.86 -16.25 10.30
CA GLY A 35 -5.60 -16.96 10.52
C GLY A 35 -4.51 -16.55 9.51
N GLY A 36 -3.25 -16.73 9.88
CA GLY A 36 -2.10 -16.21 9.13
C GLY A 36 -1.99 -16.72 7.68
N ALA A 37 -1.43 -15.89 6.80
CA ALA A 37 -1.33 -16.18 5.37
C ALA A 37 -0.09 -17.00 4.97
N THR A 38 0.72 -17.43 5.95
CA THR A 38 2.04 -18.06 5.77
C THR A 38 2.02 -19.57 5.52
N GLY A 39 0.83 -20.18 5.36
CA GLY A 39 0.68 -21.63 5.22
C GLY A 39 0.10 -22.29 6.47
N GLY A 40 0.27 -23.60 6.62
CA GLY A 40 -0.31 -24.35 7.74
C GLY A 40 0.32 -25.73 7.96
N GLY A 41 0.33 -26.19 9.21
CA GLY A 41 0.95 -27.46 9.60
C GLY A 41 2.45 -27.46 9.30
N TYR A 42 2.96 -28.53 8.69
CA TYR A 42 4.39 -28.64 8.33
C TYR A 42 4.79 -27.87 7.07
N ALA A 43 3.83 -27.24 6.37
CA ALA A 43 4.07 -26.45 5.16
C ALA A 43 3.80 -24.96 5.45
N GLN A 44 4.78 -24.31 6.10
CA GLN A 44 4.72 -22.92 6.54
C GLN A 44 5.98 -22.14 6.18
N VAL A 45 5.82 -20.83 5.95
CA VAL A 45 6.90 -19.84 5.88
C VAL A 45 7.12 -19.24 7.27
N VAL A 46 8.38 -19.03 7.62
CA VAL A 46 8.83 -18.56 8.94
C VAL A 46 9.84 -17.41 8.81
N PRO A 47 9.90 -16.49 9.80
CA PRO A 47 9.12 -16.44 11.04
C PRO A 47 7.68 -15.92 10.82
N MET A 48 6.69 -16.70 11.27
CA MET A 48 5.27 -16.41 11.03
C MET A 48 4.76 -15.17 11.77
N GLU A 49 5.27 -14.93 12.97
CA GLU A 49 4.87 -13.77 13.80
C GLU A 49 5.27 -12.46 13.13
N ASP A 50 6.52 -12.36 12.66
CA ASP A 50 7.01 -11.17 11.96
C ASP A 50 6.22 -10.93 10.68
N ILE A 51 6.01 -11.96 9.85
CA ILE A 51 5.29 -11.85 8.56
C ILE A 51 3.83 -11.42 8.76
N ASN A 52 3.17 -11.84 9.84
CA ASN A 52 1.77 -11.49 10.08
C ASN A 52 1.59 -10.12 10.76
N LEU A 53 2.66 -9.50 11.26
CA LEU A 53 2.62 -8.23 11.98
C LEU A 53 3.23 -7.11 11.14
N HIS A 54 4.41 -6.62 11.54
CA HIS A 54 5.04 -5.47 10.91
C HIS A 54 6.03 -5.85 9.80
N PHE A 55 6.46 -7.10 9.80
CA PHE A 55 7.47 -7.66 8.93
C PHE A 55 8.64 -6.68 8.72
N THR A 56 8.91 -6.31 7.47
CA THR A 56 9.97 -5.37 7.08
C THR A 56 9.49 -3.92 6.99
N GLY A 57 8.20 -3.66 7.25
CA GLY A 57 7.60 -2.33 7.26
C GLY A 57 7.02 -1.87 5.92
N ASP A 58 6.83 -2.76 4.95
CA ASP A 58 6.36 -2.40 3.61
C ASP A 58 4.94 -1.83 3.63
N MET A 59 4.03 -2.42 4.43
CA MET A 59 2.69 -1.86 4.66
C MET A 59 2.73 -0.49 5.34
N HIS A 60 3.69 -0.25 6.24
CA HIS A 60 3.88 1.06 6.87
C HIS A 60 4.33 2.09 5.84
N ALA A 61 5.32 1.74 5.01
CA ALA A 61 5.81 2.61 3.94
C ALA A 61 4.69 2.96 2.94
N LEU A 62 3.85 1.99 2.56
CA LEU A 62 2.66 2.20 1.72
C LEU A 62 1.63 3.12 2.37
N THR A 63 1.31 2.88 3.65
CA THR A 63 0.37 3.72 4.42
C THR A 63 0.88 5.16 4.48
N THR A 64 2.15 5.35 4.83
CA THR A 64 2.80 6.66 4.89
C THR A 64 2.81 7.35 3.54
N ALA A 65 3.18 6.65 2.46
CA ALA A 65 3.20 7.22 1.11
C ALA A 65 1.80 7.65 0.63
N ASN A 66 0.77 6.81 0.87
CA ASN A 66 -0.61 7.11 0.50
C ASN A 66 -1.14 8.35 1.22
N ASN A 67 -0.94 8.40 2.55
CA ASN A 67 -1.47 9.48 3.37
C ASN A 67 -0.65 10.78 3.21
N THR A 68 0.64 10.68 2.86
CA THR A 68 1.42 11.85 2.45
C THR A 68 0.83 12.48 1.19
N LEU A 69 0.44 11.67 0.19
CA LEU A 69 -0.22 12.18 -1.00
C LEU A 69 -1.57 12.84 -0.66
N ALA A 70 -2.40 12.21 0.19
CA ALA A 70 -3.66 12.81 0.65
C ALA A 70 -3.43 14.18 1.34
N ALA A 71 -2.47 14.26 2.26
CA ALA A 71 -2.12 15.50 2.94
C ALA A 71 -1.61 16.58 1.98
N LEU A 72 -0.86 16.22 0.95
CA LEU A 72 -0.37 17.15 -0.08
C LEU A 72 -1.49 17.68 -0.97
N ILE A 73 -2.51 16.86 -1.27
CA ILE A 73 -3.73 17.29 -1.99
C ILE A 73 -4.47 18.36 -1.17
N ASP A 74 -4.74 18.07 0.11
CA ASP A 74 -5.46 18.99 0.98
C ASP A 74 -4.65 20.28 1.25
N ASN A 75 -3.33 20.17 1.43
CA ASN A 75 -2.45 21.34 1.57
C ASN A 75 -2.46 22.20 0.30
N HIS A 76 -2.41 21.60 -0.89
CA HIS A 76 -2.49 22.35 -2.14
C HIS A 76 -3.79 23.16 -2.25
N MET A 77 -4.90 22.58 -1.83
CA MET A 77 -6.18 23.31 -1.77
C MET A 77 -6.13 24.46 -0.76
N GLN A 78 -5.58 24.23 0.43
CA GLN A 78 -5.44 25.25 1.47
C GLN A 78 -4.55 26.44 1.05
N GLN A 79 -3.48 26.18 0.29
CA GLN A 79 -2.50 27.18 -0.12
C GLN A 79 -2.90 27.97 -1.38
N GLY A 80 -4.16 27.91 -1.79
CA GLY A 80 -4.70 28.71 -2.90
C GLY A 80 -5.17 27.90 -4.11
N ASN A 81 -5.09 26.56 -4.06
CA ASN A 81 -5.68 25.65 -5.04
C ASN A 81 -5.38 26.02 -6.51
N ALA A 82 -4.12 26.30 -6.83
CA ALA A 82 -3.73 26.78 -8.17
C ALA A 82 -4.07 25.79 -9.32
N LEU A 83 -4.34 24.52 -8.99
CA LEU A 83 -4.74 23.48 -9.95
C LEU A 83 -6.27 23.43 -10.14
N GLY A 84 -7.04 24.19 -9.36
CA GLY A 84 -8.50 24.23 -9.44
C GLY A 84 -9.16 22.90 -9.09
N ILE A 85 -8.63 22.16 -8.11
CA ILE A 85 -9.19 20.90 -7.61
C ILE A 85 -10.61 21.16 -7.09
N ASP A 86 -11.59 20.40 -7.59
CA ASP A 86 -12.95 20.38 -7.02
C ASP A 86 -12.96 19.41 -5.83
N GLN A 87 -13.12 19.94 -4.62
CA GLN A 87 -13.11 19.17 -3.36
C GLN A 87 -14.12 18.00 -3.33
N ARG A 88 -15.17 18.07 -4.15
CA ARG A 88 -16.23 17.03 -4.26
C ARG A 88 -15.85 15.91 -5.23
N ARG A 89 -14.75 16.06 -5.94
CA ARG A 89 -14.30 15.16 -7.02
C ARG A 89 -12.89 14.65 -6.79
N ILE A 90 -12.41 14.71 -5.55
CA ILE A 90 -11.20 14.00 -5.15
C ILE A 90 -11.55 12.52 -5.10
N VAL A 91 -10.79 11.70 -5.82
CA VAL A 91 -10.96 10.24 -5.83
C VAL A 91 -9.94 9.54 -4.94
N TRP A 92 -8.85 10.24 -4.61
CA TRP A 92 -7.83 9.75 -3.70
C TRP A 92 -8.35 9.72 -2.26
N LYS A 93 -8.28 8.54 -1.64
CA LYS A 93 -8.67 8.32 -0.25
C LYS A 93 -7.46 8.12 0.65
N GLN A 94 -7.66 8.34 1.94
CA GLN A 94 -6.68 7.97 2.96
C GLN A 94 -6.71 6.45 3.17
N VAL A 95 -5.67 5.91 3.81
CA VAL A 95 -5.61 4.48 4.12
C VAL A 95 -5.07 4.20 5.51
N LEU A 96 -5.47 3.05 6.05
CA LEU A 96 -4.99 2.53 7.33
C LEU A 96 -5.04 1.00 7.30
N ASP A 97 -3.98 0.33 7.75
CA ASP A 97 -3.93 -1.14 7.74
C ASP A 97 -4.60 -1.75 9.00
N ILE A 98 -5.82 -1.28 9.30
CA ILE A 98 -6.62 -1.68 10.45
C ILE A 98 -8.07 -1.86 10.00
N ASN A 99 -8.77 -2.84 10.60
CA ASN A 99 -10.18 -3.07 10.32
C ASN A 99 -11.08 -2.05 11.04
N ASP A 100 -11.06 -0.79 10.61
CA ASP A 100 -11.90 0.26 11.16
C ASP A 100 -13.06 0.62 10.22
N ARG A 101 -14.27 0.23 10.60
CA ARG A 101 -15.49 0.52 9.82
C ARG A 101 -15.95 1.98 9.93
N ALA A 102 -15.57 2.68 11.01
CA ALA A 102 -16.05 4.03 11.29
C ALA A 102 -15.45 5.07 10.33
N LEU A 103 -14.27 4.78 9.77
CA LEU A 103 -13.55 5.67 8.86
C LEU A 103 -14.02 5.58 7.39
N ARG A 104 -15.01 4.75 7.06
CA ARG A 104 -15.47 4.56 5.67
C ARG A 104 -16.04 5.82 5.03
N ASN A 105 -16.72 6.65 5.82
CA ASN A 105 -17.29 7.92 5.40
C ASN A 105 -17.06 8.94 6.52
N ILE A 106 -16.29 9.98 6.23
CA ILE A 106 -15.93 11.02 7.18
C ILE A 106 -16.03 12.39 6.52
N VAL A 107 -16.03 13.43 7.34
CA VAL A 107 -15.82 14.81 6.90
C VAL A 107 -14.52 15.30 7.54
N ILE A 108 -13.59 15.78 6.72
CA ILE A 108 -12.31 16.32 7.17
C ILE A 108 -12.24 17.83 6.97
N GLY A 109 -11.16 18.48 7.42
CA GLY A 109 -10.95 19.92 7.20
C GLY A 109 -11.89 20.83 8.01
N LEU A 110 -12.46 20.31 9.09
CA LEU A 110 -13.31 21.08 10.01
C LEU A 110 -12.45 21.84 11.05
N GLY A 111 -13.04 22.84 11.71
CA GLY A 111 -12.39 23.57 12.80
C GLY A 111 -11.91 25.00 12.46
N GLY A 112 -12.30 25.52 11.30
CA GLY A 112 -12.10 26.93 10.93
C GLY A 112 -11.08 27.14 9.80
N PRO A 113 -10.82 28.40 9.40
CA PRO A 113 -10.09 28.72 8.16
C PRO A 113 -8.65 28.20 8.08
N VAL A 114 -8.02 27.92 9.22
CA VAL A 114 -6.64 27.42 9.30
C VAL A 114 -6.55 25.89 9.35
N GLN A 115 -7.68 25.18 9.44
CA GLN A 115 -7.74 23.72 9.62
C GLN A 115 -8.01 22.95 8.31
N GLY A 116 -8.07 23.65 7.18
CA GLY A 116 -8.28 23.06 5.86
C GLY A 116 -9.60 23.45 5.20
N VAL A 117 -9.88 22.78 4.09
CA VAL A 117 -11.10 22.95 3.31
C VAL A 117 -12.06 21.78 3.61
N PRO A 118 -13.26 22.03 4.16
CA PRO A 118 -14.20 20.96 4.49
C PRO A 118 -14.60 20.12 3.27
N ARG A 119 -14.42 18.80 3.35
CA ARG A 119 -14.85 17.85 2.30
C ARG A 119 -15.19 16.48 2.87
N GLU A 120 -16.01 15.75 2.11
CA GLU A 120 -16.22 14.32 2.35
C GLU A 120 -14.97 13.53 1.95
N ASP A 121 -14.64 12.52 2.76
CA ASP A 121 -13.51 11.64 2.53
C ASP A 121 -13.80 10.24 3.10
N GLY A 122 -12.85 9.32 2.97
CA GLY A 122 -12.89 8.02 3.62
C GLY A 122 -11.53 7.35 3.69
N PHE A 123 -11.48 6.28 4.47
CA PHE A 123 -10.33 5.40 4.55
C PHE A 123 -10.62 4.06 3.92
N ASP A 124 -9.68 3.58 3.10
CA ASP A 124 -9.62 2.20 2.67
C ASP A 124 -8.51 1.46 3.45
N ILE A 125 -8.52 0.11 3.41
CA ILE A 125 -7.41 -0.67 3.98
C ILE A 125 -6.16 -0.48 3.11
N THR A 126 -4.96 -0.40 3.70
CA THR A 126 -3.71 -0.05 2.96
C THR A 126 -3.49 -0.91 1.71
N VAL A 127 -3.76 -2.22 1.78
CA VAL A 127 -3.62 -3.12 0.62
C VAL A 127 -4.56 -2.83 -0.55
N ALA A 128 -5.59 -2.01 -0.36
CA ALA A 128 -6.50 -1.56 -1.41
C ALA A 128 -6.01 -0.28 -2.13
N SER A 129 -4.95 0.37 -1.64
CA SER A 129 -4.36 1.55 -2.28
C SER A 129 -3.87 1.22 -3.70
N GLU A 130 -4.02 2.17 -4.63
CA GLU A 130 -3.39 2.07 -5.95
C GLU A 130 -1.86 1.99 -5.85
N LEU A 131 -1.25 2.57 -4.80
CA LEU A 131 0.19 2.46 -4.56
C LEU A 131 0.63 1.01 -4.31
N MET A 132 -0.21 0.17 -3.72
CA MET A 132 0.07 -1.27 -3.56
C MET A 132 0.16 -1.94 -4.93
N ALA A 133 -0.83 -1.72 -5.79
CA ALA A 133 -0.82 -2.26 -7.15
C ALA A 133 0.39 -1.77 -7.96
N ILE A 134 0.71 -0.48 -7.83
CA ILE A 134 1.88 0.13 -8.48
C ILE A 134 3.18 -0.49 -7.96
N LEU A 135 3.33 -0.70 -6.65
CA LEU A 135 4.51 -1.36 -6.06
C LEU A 135 4.69 -2.77 -6.62
N CYS A 136 3.63 -3.58 -6.64
CA CYS A 136 3.68 -4.96 -7.17
C CYS A 136 3.94 -5.06 -8.68
N LEU A 137 3.60 -4.02 -9.45
CA LEU A 137 3.75 -4.01 -10.91
C LEU A 137 5.00 -3.25 -11.39
N SER A 138 5.74 -2.64 -10.48
CA SER A 138 6.93 -1.85 -10.80
C SER A 138 8.15 -2.74 -11.02
N LYS A 139 8.94 -2.41 -12.06
CA LYS A 139 10.18 -3.14 -12.38
C LYS A 139 11.45 -2.47 -11.83
N SER A 140 11.35 -1.23 -11.40
CA SER A 140 12.47 -0.43 -10.86
C SER A 140 11.92 0.79 -10.13
N LEU A 141 12.78 1.48 -9.38
CA LEU A 141 12.42 2.75 -8.73
C LEU A 141 12.03 3.84 -9.75
N HIS A 142 12.61 3.80 -10.96
CA HIS A 142 12.25 4.74 -12.03
C HIS A 142 10.85 4.45 -12.59
N ASP A 143 10.53 3.18 -12.83
CA ASP A 143 9.19 2.73 -13.27
C ASP A 143 8.14 3.03 -12.19
N LEU A 144 8.48 2.81 -10.90
CA LEU A 144 7.65 3.15 -9.76
C LEU A 144 7.27 4.63 -9.78
N LYS A 145 8.26 5.53 -9.87
CA LYS A 145 8.03 6.97 -9.95
C LYS A 145 7.17 7.36 -11.16
N ALA A 146 7.43 6.76 -12.33
CA ALA A 146 6.67 7.03 -13.55
C ALA A 146 5.21 6.55 -13.46
N ARG A 147 4.94 5.47 -12.74
CA ARG A 147 3.57 5.00 -12.43
C ARG A 147 2.88 5.92 -11.44
N ILE A 148 3.54 6.26 -10.34
CA ILE A 148 3.02 7.20 -9.32
C ILE A 148 2.59 8.52 -9.96
N ASN A 149 3.42 9.08 -10.84
CA ASN A 149 3.11 10.35 -11.53
C ASN A 149 1.81 10.31 -12.36
N ARG A 150 1.39 9.13 -12.82
CA ARG A 150 0.19 8.95 -13.66
C ARG A 150 -1.10 8.73 -12.86
N ILE A 151 -1.00 8.57 -11.54
CA ILE A 151 -2.17 8.41 -10.66
C ILE A 151 -3.03 9.66 -10.79
N VAL A 152 -4.33 9.47 -11.06
CA VAL A 152 -5.34 10.53 -11.05
C VAL A 152 -5.86 10.69 -9.62
N ILE A 153 -5.68 11.87 -9.05
CA ILE A 153 -6.05 12.17 -7.65
C ILE A 153 -7.44 12.80 -7.54
N GLY A 154 -7.92 13.42 -8.61
CA GLY A 154 -9.20 14.10 -8.63
C GLY A 154 -9.42 14.85 -9.94
N TYR A 155 -10.38 15.75 -9.93
CA TYR A 155 -10.77 16.50 -11.12
C TYR A 155 -10.96 17.98 -10.81
N THR A 156 -10.77 18.82 -11.83
CA THR A 156 -11.14 20.23 -11.76
C THR A 156 -12.66 20.41 -11.78
N THR A 157 -13.14 21.63 -11.54
CA THR A 157 -14.56 22.02 -11.75
C THR A 157 -15.04 21.71 -13.17
N ASP A 158 -14.14 21.88 -14.15
CA ASP A 158 -14.34 21.61 -15.57
C ASP A 158 -14.17 20.13 -15.94
N ARG A 159 -14.02 19.24 -14.95
CA ARG A 159 -13.86 17.79 -15.10
C ARG A 159 -12.57 17.36 -15.80
N LYS A 160 -11.53 18.20 -15.78
CA LYS A 160 -10.20 17.78 -16.27
C LYS A 160 -9.51 16.95 -15.18
N PRO A 161 -8.89 15.80 -15.52
CA PRO A 161 -8.19 14.99 -14.54
C PRO A 161 -6.96 15.74 -14.02
N ILE A 162 -6.69 15.58 -12.73
CA ILE A 162 -5.49 16.08 -12.06
C ILE A 162 -4.71 14.87 -11.57
N THR A 163 -3.43 14.85 -11.86
CA THR A 163 -2.51 13.76 -11.55
C THR A 163 -1.52 14.13 -10.46
N VAL A 164 -0.82 13.13 -9.92
CA VAL A 164 0.30 13.36 -9.00
C VAL A 164 1.44 14.15 -9.65
N GLN A 165 1.61 14.03 -10.97
CA GLN A 165 2.58 14.84 -11.71
C GLN A 165 2.25 16.33 -11.67
N ASP A 166 0.97 16.69 -11.72
CA ASP A 166 0.53 18.09 -11.67
C ASP A 166 0.83 18.74 -10.31
N LEU A 167 0.80 17.94 -9.23
CA LEU A 167 1.26 18.36 -7.90
C LEU A 167 2.79 18.42 -7.75
N GLN A 168 3.55 17.85 -8.69
CA GLN A 168 5.02 17.79 -8.65
C GLN A 168 5.62 17.04 -7.45
N VAL A 169 4.87 16.11 -6.83
CA VAL A 169 5.28 15.40 -5.60
C VAL A 169 5.68 13.94 -5.81
N GLY A 170 5.56 13.39 -7.02
CA GLY A 170 5.78 11.95 -7.24
C GLY A 170 7.19 11.44 -6.89
N GLY A 171 8.21 12.31 -6.91
CA GLY A 171 9.55 11.97 -6.41
C GLY A 171 9.59 11.75 -4.89
N ALA A 172 8.89 12.58 -4.12
CA ALA A 172 8.80 12.42 -2.67
C ALA A 172 8.05 11.13 -2.30
N ILE A 173 6.92 10.86 -2.97
CA ILE A 173 6.14 9.63 -2.75
C ILE A 173 6.97 8.38 -3.09
N ALA A 174 7.68 8.38 -4.24
CA ALA A 174 8.54 7.25 -4.60
C ALA A 174 9.69 7.03 -3.61
N THR A 175 10.20 8.09 -2.97
CA THR A 175 11.29 7.99 -1.99
C THR A 175 10.86 7.28 -0.72
N LEU A 176 9.61 7.45 -0.29
CA LEU A 176 9.03 6.73 0.86
C LEU A 176 8.94 5.22 0.60
N LEU A 177 8.89 4.79 -0.66
CA LEU A 177 8.79 3.40 -1.08
C LEU A 177 10.12 2.79 -1.55
N LYS A 178 11.25 3.51 -1.39
CA LYS A 178 12.55 3.10 -1.94
C LYS A 178 13.06 1.77 -1.36
N ASP A 179 12.69 1.46 -0.12
CA ASP A 179 13.10 0.25 0.57
C ASP A 179 12.04 -0.84 0.41
N ALA A 180 10.75 -0.48 0.45
CA ALA A 180 9.63 -1.40 0.26
C ALA A 180 9.54 -2.03 -1.15
N ILE A 181 10.22 -1.48 -2.16
CA ILE A 181 10.32 -2.11 -3.49
C ILE A 181 11.30 -3.30 -3.50
N LYS A 182 12.11 -3.48 -2.45
CA LYS A 182 13.07 -4.59 -2.37
C LYS A 182 12.34 -5.84 -1.87
N PRO A 183 12.42 -6.98 -2.58
CA PRO A 183 11.76 -8.21 -2.13
C PRO A 183 12.32 -8.72 -0.80
N ASN A 184 11.45 -9.26 0.05
CA ASN A 184 11.84 -9.78 1.36
C ASN A 184 12.14 -11.28 1.27
N LEU A 185 13.34 -11.69 1.68
CA LEU A 185 13.74 -13.09 1.69
C LEU A 185 13.51 -13.71 3.07
N VAL A 186 12.74 -14.79 3.08
CA VAL A 186 12.46 -15.66 4.23
C VAL A 186 12.60 -17.12 3.79
N GLN A 187 12.17 -18.07 4.63
CA GLN A 187 12.29 -19.50 4.34
C GLN A 187 11.08 -20.31 4.82
N THR A 188 10.91 -21.50 4.26
CA THR A 188 9.97 -22.50 4.78
C THR A 188 10.57 -23.25 5.97
N LEU A 189 9.76 -24.03 6.69
CA LEU A 189 10.24 -24.97 7.72
C LEU A 189 11.27 -25.99 7.19
N ALA A 190 11.20 -26.33 5.90
CA ALA A 190 12.17 -27.21 5.24
C ALA A 190 13.37 -26.45 4.63
N HIS A 191 13.56 -25.18 5.01
CA HIS A 191 14.62 -24.30 4.54
C HIS A 191 14.57 -24.00 3.03
N THR A 192 13.39 -24.09 2.40
CA THR A 192 13.20 -23.64 1.02
C THR A 192 13.15 -22.11 1.00
N PRO A 193 13.91 -21.43 0.12
CA PRO A 193 13.86 -19.96 0.01
C PRO A 193 12.47 -19.49 -0.41
N ALA A 194 11.98 -18.43 0.23
CA ALA A 194 10.68 -17.83 -0.03
C ALA A 194 10.80 -16.30 -0.11
N ILE A 195 10.21 -15.71 -1.15
CA ILE A 195 9.97 -14.27 -1.22
C ILE A 195 8.56 -14.01 -0.69
N VAL A 196 8.39 -13.01 0.16
CA VAL A 196 7.09 -12.54 0.67
C VAL A 196 6.92 -11.07 0.33
#